data_AF-A0A353A1L6-F1
#
_entry.id   AF-A0A353A1L6-F1
#
_cell.length_a   1.000
_cell.length_b   1.000
_cell.length_c   1.000
_cell.angle_alpha   90.00
_cell.angle_beta   90.00
_cell.angle_gamma   90.00
#
_symmetry.space_group_name_H-M   'P 1'
#
loop_
_entity.id
_entity.type
_entity.pdbx_description
1 polymer ?
#
loop_
_entity_poly.entity_id
_entity_poly.type
_entity_poly.pdbx_seq_one_letter_code
_entity_poly.pdbx_strand_id
1 'polypeptide(L)'
;MRHTLLALLACLVAVSGAAQRHGSFSERLFNAKVGEIAYRLTLTDEQVAKFRPIYEQYNKDMIAAWGDDEADAAAKTSAEAAERVKQRMERQQRAQSIRIAYTDRFATVLTPGQLQRFYRV
;
A
#
# COMPACT_ATOMS: atom_id res chain seq x y z
N MET A 1 -17.52 -18.77 45.23
CA MET A 1 -17.66 -17.39 44.68
C MET A 1 -16.32 -16.75 44.30
N ARG A 2 -15.25 -16.89 45.10
CA ARG A 2 -13.94 -16.29 44.79
C ARG A 2 -13.21 -16.93 43.60
N HIS A 3 -13.32 -18.25 43.43
CA HIS A 3 -12.75 -18.98 42.29
C HIS A 3 -13.52 -18.78 40.97
N THR A 4 -14.85 -18.61 41.04
CA THR A 4 -15.69 -18.32 39.87
C THR A 4 -15.43 -16.91 39.33
N LEU A 5 -15.14 -15.94 40.21
CA LEU A 5 -14.74 -14.58 39.85
C LEU A 5 -13.36 -14.53 39.18
N LEU A 6 -12.40 -15.32 39.68
CA LEU A 6 -11.06 -15.44 39.08
C LEU A 6 -11.10 -16.12 37.71
N ALA A 7 -11.94 -17.15 37.53
CA ALA A 7 -12.13 -17.78 36.23
C ALA A 7 -12.78 -16.82 35.21
N LEU A 8 -13.75 -16.02 35.64
CA LEU A 8 -14.39 -15.01 34.77
C LEU A 8 -13.40 -13.91 34.35
N LEU A 9 -12.55 -13.45 35.27
CA LEU A 9 -11.52 -12.45 34.99
C LEU A 9 -10.46 -13.00 34.01
N ALA A 10 -10.05 -14.27 34.16
CA ALA A 10 -9.09 -14.90 33.26
C ALA A 10 -9.65 -15.06 31.83
N CYS A 11 -10.94 -15.35 31.68
CA CYS A 11 -11.60 -15.39 30.38
C CYS A 11 -11.64 -14.01 29.69
N LEU A 12 -11.87 -12.93 30.44
CA LEU A 12 -11.90 -11.57 29.88
C LEU A 12 -10.53 -11.12 29.36
N VAL A 13 -9.44 -11.48 30.04
CA VAL A 13 -8.07 -11.15 29.61
C VAL A 13 -7.67 -11.92 28.33
N ALA A 14 -8.10 -13.19 28.21
CA ALA A 14 -7.81 -14.02 27.04
C ALA A 14 -8.52 -13.53 25.75
N VAL A 15 -9.73 -12.97 25.88
CA VAL A 15 -10.49 -12.44 24.73
C VAL A 15 -9.86 -11.14 24.19
N SER A 16 -9.31 -10.28 25.05
CA SER A 16 -8.57 -9.08 24.62
C SER A 16 -7.30 -9.39 23.82
N GLY A 17 -6.57 -10.46 24.16
CA GLY A 17 -5.35 -10.86 23.44
C GLY A 17 -5.59 -11.41 22.03
N ALA A 18 -6.79 -11.95 21.77
CA ALA A 18 -7.16 -12.46 20.45
C ALA A 18 -7.63 -11.35 19.49
N ALA A 19 -8.21 -10.26 20.01
CA ALA A 19 -8.70 -9.13 19.21
C ALA A 19 -7.58 -8.24 18.66
N GLN A 20 -6.41 -8.18 19.32
CA GLN A 20 -5.26 -7.40 18.85
C GLN A 20 -4.44 -8.08 17.74
N ARG A 21 -4.73 -9.34 17.39
CA ARG A 21 -3.95 -10.10 16.39
C ARG A 21 -4.34 -9.83 14.94
N HIS A 22 -5.47 -9.15 14.70
CA HIS A 22 -5.85 -8.72 13.36
C HIS A 22 -5.37 -7.28 13.14
N GLY A 23 -4.26 -7.12 12.41
CA GLY A 23 -3.82 -5.81 11.91
C GLY A 23 -4.93 -5.09 11.16
N SER A 24 -4.81 -3.77 11.03
CA SER A 24 -5.83 -2.94 10.36
C SER A 24 -6.11 -3.43 8.94
N PHE A 25 -7.29 -3.12 8.37
CA PHE A 25 -7.59 -3.48 6.98
C PHE A 25 -6.50 -2.99 6.01
N SER A 26 -6.02 -1.76 6.19
CA SER A 26 -4.95 -1.18 5.39
C SER A 26 -3.63 -1.93 5.53
N GLU A 27 -3.29 -2.39 6.73
CA GLU A 27 -2.08 -3.19 6.96
C GLU A 27 -2.19 -4.57 6.29
N ARG A 28 -3.36 -5.22 6.40
CA ARG A 28 -3.62 -6.50 5.73
C ARG A 28 -3.53 -6.36 4.21
N LEU A 29 -4.13 -5.30 3.66
CA LEU A 29 -4.09 -5.00 2.22
C LEU A 29 -2.66 -4.73 1.75
N PHE A 30 -1.90 -3.94 2.51
CA PHE A 30 -0.49 -3.68 2.22
C PHE A 30 0.34 -4.97 2.24
N ASN A 31 0.18 -5.80 3.26
CA ASN A 31 0.90 -7.06 3.37
C ASN A 31 0.54 -8.03 2.24
N ALA A 32 -0.73 -8.11 1.85
CA ALA A 32 -1.17 -8.90 0.69
C ALA A 32 -0.53 -8.40 -0.61
N LYS A 33 -0.46 -7.08 -0.82
CA LYS A 33 0.17 -6.47 -2.00
C LYS A 33 1.66 -6.78 -2.08
N VAL A 34 2.38 -6.64 -0.96
CA VAL A 34 3.81 -7.00 -0.89
C VAL A 34 4.01 -8.49 -1.14
N GLY A 35 3.16 -9.35 -0.56
CA GLY A 35 3.21 -10.79 -0.77
C GLY A 35 2.98 -11.19 -2.22
N GLU A 36 2.02 -10.56 -2.90
CA GLU A 36 1.77 -10.80 -4.33
C GLU A 36 2.95 -10.37 -5.20
N ILE A 37 3.55 -9.20 -4.93
CA ILE A 37 4.74 -8.73 -5.65
C ILE A 37 5.91 -9.70 -5.44
N ALA A 38 6.15 -10.10 -4.19
CA ALA A 38 7.20 -11.04 -3.85
C ALA A 38 7.04 -12.37 -4.60
N TYR A 39 5.82 -12.89 -4.66
CA TYR A 39 5.47 -14.09 -5.41
C TYR A 39 5.71 -13.93 -6.91
N ARG A 40 5.15 -12.88 -7.55
CA ARG A 40 5.27 -12.65 -9.00
C ARG A 40 6.71 -12.38 -9.46
N LEU A 41 7.51 -11.75 -8.61
CA LEU A 41 8.91 -11.45 -8.91
C LEU A 41 9.88 -12.53 -8.42
N THR A 42 9.37 -13.56 -7.74
CA THR A 42 10.17 -14.63 -7.12
C THR A 42 11.28 -14.05 -6.25
N LEU A 43 10.93 -13.13 -5.35
CA LEU A 43 11.88 -12.50 -4.44
C LEU A 43 12.34 -13.48 -3.37
N THR A 44 13.63 -13.45 -3.02
CA THR A 44 14.14 -14.17 -1.83
C THR A 44 13.68 -13.48 -0.55
N ASP A 45 13.73 -14.18 0.59
CA ASP A 45 13.40 -13.58 1.89
C ASP A 45 14.23 -12.34 2.19
N GLU A 46 15.52 -12.36 1.82
CA GLU A 46 16.42 -11.20 1.95
C GLU A 46 15.96 -10.04 1.07
N GLN A 47 15.57 -10.31 -0.18
CA GLN A 47 15.04 -9.28 -1.07
C GLN A 47 13.72 -8.72 -0.52
N VAL A 48 12.82 -9.56 0.00
CA VAL A 48 11.55 -9.11 0.60
C VAL A 48 11.81 -8.18 1.79
N ALA A 49 12.75 -8.54 2.68
CA ALA A 49 13.11 -7.73 3.84
C ALA A 49 13.63 -6.33 3.44
N LYS A 50 14.45 -6.26 2.38
CA LYS A 50 14.99 -4.99 1.84
C LYS A 50 13.98 -4.21 0.99
N PHE A 51 13.11 -4.91 0.26
CA PHE A 51 12.12 -4.33 -0.64
C PHE A 51 10.97 -3.67 0.12
N ARG A 52 10.45 -4.33 1.17
CA ARG A 52 9.28 -3.89 1.94
C ARG A 52 9.34 -2.42 2.39
N PRO A 53 10.41 -1.93 3.05
CA PRO A 53 10.45 -0.53 3.49
C PRO A 53 10.52 0.47 2.33
N ILE A 54 11.17 0.12 1.21
CA ILE A 54 11.20 0.97 0.00
C ILE A 54 9.80 1.04 -0.61
N TYR A 55 9.14 -0.10 -0.73
CA TYR A 55 7.80 -0.19 -1.30
C TYR A 55 6.74 0.48 -0.41
N GLU A 56 6.89 0.42 0.91
CA GLU A 56 6.00 1.11 1.84
C GLU A 56 6.01 2.61 1.61
N GLN A 57 7.20 3.21 1.52
CA GLN A 57 7.31 4.64 1.24
C GLN A 57 6.81 4.97 -0.17
N TYR A 58 7.19 4.20 -1.18
CA TYR A 58 6.66 4.35 -2.53
C TYR A 58 5.12 4.32 -2.55
N ASN A 59 4.50 3.38 -1.83
CA ASN A 59 3.05 3.26 -1.77
C ASN A 59 2.40 4.48 -1.09
N LYS A 60 3.00 5.01 -0.02
CA LYS A 60 2.55 6.26 0.63
C LYS A 60 2.63 7.46 -0.31
N ASP A 61 3.77 7.61 -1.00
CA ASP A 61 3.98 8.72 -1.94
C ASP A 61 3.02 8.62 -3.13
N MET A 62 2.77 7.42 -3.64
CA MET A 62 1.80 7.19 -4.71
C MET A 62 0.36 7.52 -4.27
N ILE A 63 -0.05 7.12 -3.07
CA ILE A 63 -1.36 7.50 -2.50
C ILE A 63 -1.48 9.03 -2.44
N ALA A 64 -0.46 9.72 -1.92
CA ALA A 64 -0.44 11.17 -1.84
C ALA A 64 -0.49 11.85 -3.22
N ALA A 65 0.15 11.26 -4.25
CA ALA A 65 0.15 11.81 -5.60
C ALA A 65 -1.20 11.72 -6.31
N TRP A 66 -1.92 10.61 -6.10
CA TRP A 66 -3.28 10.45 -6.59
C TRP A 66 -4.27 11.33 -5.82
N GLY A 67 -4.03 11.54 -4.53
CA GLY A 67 -4.91 12.31 -3.65
C GLY A 67 -6.24 11.59 -3.42
N ASP A 68 -7.21 12.30 -2.84
CA ASP A 68 -8.56 11.78 -2.67
C ASP A 68 -9.30 11.77 -4.02
N ASP A 69 -10.14 10.76 -4.23
CA ASP A 69 -11.06 10.73 -5.36
C ASP A 69 -12.02 11.91 -5.20
N GLU A 70 -11.87 12.93 -6.05
CA GLU A 70 -12.91 13.94 -6.19
C GLU A 70 -14.14 13.22 -6.73
N ALA A 71 -15.26 13.31 -6.02
CA ALA A 71 -16.50 12.69 -6.43
C ALA A 71 -16.81 13.03 -7.90
N ASP A 72 -17.13 12.02 -8.70
CA ASP A 72 -17.49 12.10 -10.13
C ASP A 72 -18.81 12.85 -10.36
N ALA A 73 -18.93 14.08 -9.85
CA ALA A 73 -20.00 14.97 -10.22
C ALA A 73 -19.85 15.27 -11.73
N ALA A 74 -20.91 15.23 -12.51
CA ALA A 74 -20.82 15.59 -13.92
C ALA A 74 -20.37 17.06 -14.08
N ALA A 75 -19.49 17.33 -15.05
CA ALA A 75 -19.12 18.70 -15.41
C ALA A 75 -20.32 19.39 -16.07
N LYS A 76 -20.59 20.65 -15.72
CA LYS A 76 -21.72 21.41 -16.27
C LYS A 76 -21.32 22.20 -17.52
N THR A 77 -20.02 22.44 -17.71
CA THR A 77 -19.49 23.17 -18.86
C THR A 77 -18.25 22.49 -19.44
N SER A 78 -17.92 22.80 -20.69
CA SER A 78 -16.67 22.33 -21.33
C SER A 78 -15.42 22.84 -20.61
N ALA A 79 -15.46 24.05 -20.02
CA ALA A 79 -14.34 24.60 -19.26
C ALA A 79 -14.10 23.81 -17.97
N GLU A 80 -15.17 23.50 -17.23
CA GLU A 80 -15.08 22.63 -16.03
C GLU A 80 -14.56 21.24 -16.39
N ALA A 81 -15.03 20.67 -17.50
CA ALA A 81 -14.54 19.38 -17.98
C ALA A 81 -13.04 19.43 -18.33
N ALA A 82 -12.59 20.49 -19.01
CA ALA A 82 -11.19 20.66 -19.38
C ALA A 82 -10.28 20.79 -18.14
N GLU A 83 -10.67 21.56 -17.13
CA GLU A 83 -9.89 21.72 -15.90
C GLU A 83 -9.77 20.40 -15.13
N ARG A 84 -10.84 19.61 -15.04
CA ARG A 84 -10.78 18.28 -14.41
C ARG A 84 -9.87 17.32 -15.16
N VAL A 85 -9.90 17.35 -16.49
CA VAL A 85 -8.97 16.57 -17.31
C VAL A 85 -7.52 16.99 -17.05
N LYS A 86 -7.23 18.29 -16.92
CA LYS A 86 -5.88 18.78 -16.59
C LYS A 86 -5.44 18.33 -15.19
N GLN A 87 -6.28 18.47 -14.17
CA GLN A 87 -6.00 17.97 -12.81
C GLN A 87 -5.74 16.46 -12.80
N ARG A 88 -6.57 15.73 -13.57
CA ARG A 88 -6.32 14.42 -14.19
C ARG A 88 -4.83 14.16 -14.46
N MET A 89 -4.37 14.85 -15.49
CA MET A 89 -3.05 14.72 -16.07
C MET A 89 -1.94 15.12 -15.10
N GLU A 90 -2.16 16.13 -14.26
CA GLU A 90 -1.19 16.55 -13.24
C GLU A 90 -0.99 15.47 -12.15
N ARG A 91 -2.08 14.83 -11.68
CA ARG A 91 -2.00 13.69 -10.76
C ARG A 91 -1.20 12.54 -11.39
N GLN A 92 -1.47 12.23 -12.66
CA GLN A 92 -0.73 11.22 -13.43
C GLN A 92 0.75 11.57 -13.58
N GLN A 93 1.07 12.85 -13.86
CA GLN A 93 2.44 13.32 -13.98
C GLN A 93 3.20 13.15 -12.67
N ARG A 94 2.61 13.56 -11.53
CA ARG A 94 3.22 13.36 -10.21
C ARG A 94 3.46 11.89 -9.90
N ALA A 95 2.48 11.03 -10.15
CA ALA A 95 2.60 9.60 -9.96
C ALA A 95 3.74 9.00 -10.82
N GLN A 96 3.86 9.43 -12.07
CA GLN A 96 4.95 8.98 -12.94
C GLN A 96 6.32 9.49 -12.49
N SER A 97 6.42 10.73 -12.02
CA SER A 97 7.67 11.26 -11.43
C SER A 97 8.12 10.44 -10.22
N ILE A 98 7.20 10.02 -9.35
CA ILE A 98 7.51 9.13 -8.23
C ILE A 98 8.00 7.77 -8.72
N ARG A 99 7.32 7.16 -9.71
CA ARG A 99 7.75 5.89 -10.31
C ARG A 99 9.18 5.96 -10.82
N ILE A 100 9.54 7.04 -11.50
CA ILE A 100 10.89 7.28 -12.01
C ILE A 100 11.88 7.41 -10.83
N ALA A 101 11.59 8.28 -9.86
CA ALA A 101 12.48 8.55 -8.72
C ALA A 101 12.79 7.31 -7.87
N TYR A 102 11.85 6.36 -7.77
CA TYR A 102 12.05 5.12 -7.03
C TYR A 102 12.75 4.01 -7.82
N THR A 103 12.97 4.18 -9.13
CA THR A 103 13.56 3.14 -9.99
C THR A 103 14.93 2.71 -9.49
N ASP A 104 15.80 3.67 -9.19
CA ASP A 104 17.17 3.40 -8.72
C ASP A 104 17.15 2.74 -7.33
N ARG A 105 16.22 3.12 -6.47
CA ARG A 105 16.03 2.50 -5.14
C ARG A 105 15.59 1.06 -5.25
N PHE A 106 14.70 0.73 -6.19
CA PHE A 106 14.31 -0.66 -6.42
C PHE A 106 15.44 -1.46 -7.10
N ALA A 107 16.24 -0.84 -7.96
CA ALA A 107 17.39 -1.47 -8.60
C ALA A 107 18.49 -1.91 -7.62
N THR A 108 18.54 -1.35 -6.39
CA THR A 108 19.49 -1.83 -5.36
C THR A 108 19.07 -3.16 -4.73
N VAL A 109 17.85 -3.63 -4.95
CA VAL A 109 17.29 -4.84 -4.33
C VAL A 109 16.86 -5.87 -5.37
N LEU A 110 16.27 -5.41 -6.48
CA LEU A 110 15.76 -6.25 -7.55
C LEU A 110 16.85 -6.50 -8.60
N THR A 111 16.90 -7.73 -9.14
CA THR A 111 17.69 -8.00 -10.34
C THR A 111 17.12 -7.24 -11.55
N PRO A 112 17.89 -7.04 -12.63
CA PRO A 112 17.40 -6.34 -13.83
C PRO A 112 16.10 -6.95 -14.39
N GLY A 113 16.01 -8.29 -14.41
CA GLY A 113 14.81 -8.98 -14.87
C GLY A 113 13.59 -8.78 -13.95
N GLN A 114 13.81 -8.76 -12.63
CA GLN A 114 12.76 -8.47 -11.65
C GLN A 114 12.28 -7.02 -11.73
N LEU A 115 13.21 -6.07 -11.88
CA LEU A 115 12.89 -4.65 -12.02
C LEU A 115 12.06 -4.39 -13.28
N GLN A 116 12.46 -4.96 -14.42
CA GLN A 116 11.66 -4.84 -15.64
C GLN A 116 10.27 -5.44 -15.51
N ARG A 117 10.13 -6.59 -14.82
CA ARG A 117 8.81 -7.20 -14.57
C ARG A 117 7.96 -6.33 -13.64
N PHE A 118 8.55 -5.75 -12.59
CA PHE A 118 7.85 -4.89 -11.64
C PHE A 118 7.14 -3.71 -12.32
N TYR A 119 7.75 -3.10 -13.33
CA TYR A 119 7.17 -1.96 -14.07
C TYR A 119 6.28 -2.34 -15.26
N ARG A 120 6.10 -3.63 -15.57
CA ARG A 120 5.20 -4.13 -16.63
C ARG A 120 3.83 -4.56 -16.13
N VAL A 121 3.65 -4.70 -14.81
CA VAL A 121 2.36 -4.97 -14.18
C VAL A 121 1.59 -3.66 -14.04
#